data_AF-A0A0R1VMD2-F1
#
_entry.id   AF-A0A0R1VMD2-F1
#
_cell.length_a   1.000
_cell.length_b   1.000
_cell.length_c   1.000
_cell.angle_alpha   90.00
_cell.angle_beta   90.00
_cell.angle_gamma   90.00
#
_symmetry.space_group_name_H-M   'P 1'
#
loop_
_entity.id
_entity.type
_entity.pdbx_description
1 polymer ?
#
loop_
_entity_poly.entity_id
_entity_poly.type
_entity_poly.pdbx_seq_one_letter_code
_entity_poly.pdbx_strand_id
1 'polypeptide(L)'
;MGKNFGLGKFFLYLFIVTQALYMIAQLAMLVDGMSREFLSDTAKKYLPNGLTKKDKNGLPIHGYWLTTLLCSFIMFSSATLPNINSIFNQLLNLNGIIDPFTTSFIFWAFIKIREDEKKYHAEYVYIKNRRML
;
A
#
# COMPACT_ATOMS: atom_id res chain seq x y z
N MET A 1 -26.90 -19.52 -15.40
CA MET A 1 -28.30 -19.04 -15.36
C MET A 1 -28.35 -17.53 -15.69
N GLY A 2 -27.93 -17.11 -16.89
CA GLY A 2 -27.89 -15.68 -17.25
C GLY A 2 -27.80 -15.43 -18.77
N LYS A 3 -28.09 -16.47 -19.57
CA LYS A 3 -27.98 -16.43 -21.04
C LYS A 3 -29.34 -16.20 -21.73
N ASN A 4 -30.44 -16.16 -20.97
CA ASN A 4 -31.81 -16.20 -21.50
C ASN A 4 -32.65 -14.94 -21.25
N PHE A 5 -32.12 -13.91 -20.58
CA PHE A 5 -32.80 -12.61 -20.48
C PHE A 5 -31.85 -11.54 -21.01
N GLY A 6 -32.21 -10.91 -22.14
CA GLY A 6 -31.45 -9.81 -22.77
C GLY A 6 -31.17 -8.60 -21.87
N LEU A 7 -31.74 -8.57 -20.66
CA LEU A 7 -31.44 -7.65 -19.56
C LEU A 7 -30.05 -7.87 -18.93
N GLY A 8 -29.48 -9.07 -19.04
CA GLY A 8 -28.15 -9.38 -18.49
C GLY A 8 -27.04 -8.52 -19.08
N LYS A 9 -27.14 -8.11 -20.35
CA LYS A 9 -26.16 -7.21 -20.98
C LYS A 9 -26.24 -5.80 -20.41
N PHE A 10 -27.45 -5.26 -20.19
CA PHE A 10 -27.63 -3.93 -19.61
C PHE A 10 -27.08 -3.85 -18.18
N PHE A 11 -27.47 -4.80 -17.32
CA PHE A 11 -26.92 -4.89 -15.96
C PHE A 11 -25.41 -5.15 -15.94
N LEU A 12 -24.89 -5.93 -16.88
CA LEU A 12 -23.45 -6.19 -17.00
C LEU A 12 -22.68 -4.93 -17.44
N TYR A 13 -23.18 -4.15 -18.41
CA TYR A 13 -22.55 -2.88 -18.79
C TYR A 13 -22.60 -1.87 -17.64
N LEU A 14 -23.75 -1.74 -16.96
CA LEU A 14 -23.87 -0.87 -15.78
C LEU A 14 -22.90 -1.31 -14.66
N PHE A 15 -22.79 -2.62 -14.43
CA PHE A 15 -21.86 -3.19 -13.46
C PHE A 15 -20.40 -2.92 -13.86
N ILE A 16 -20.03 -3.10 -15.13
CA ILE A 16 -18.67 -2.82 -15.61
C ILE A 16 -18.32 -1.33 -15.44
N VAL A 17 -19.22 -0.41 -15.79
CA VAL A 17 -18.99 1.03 -15.63
C VAL A 17 -18.84 1.39 -14.14
N THR A 18 -19.73 0.87 -13.29
CA THR A 18 -19.67 1.12 -11.84
C THR A 18 -18.40 0.51 -11.23
N GLN A 19 -18.02 -0.70 -11.63
CA GLN A 19 -16.81 -1.37 -11.18
C GLN A 19 -15.54 -0.64 -11.63
N ALA A 20 -15.52 -0.14 -12.87
CA ALA A 20 -14.41 0.66 -13.37
C ALA A 20 -14.28 1.97 -12.59
N LEU A 21 -15.39 2.68 -12.33
CA LEU A 21 -15.40 3.88 -11.50
C LEU A 21 -14.93 3.58 -10.07
N TYR A 22 -15.38 2.47 -9.49
CA TYR A 22 -14.95 2.03 -8.17
C TYR A 22 -13.43 1.78 -8.12
N MET A 23 -12.86 1.07 -9.09
CA MET A 23 -11.41 0.82 -9.15
C MET A 23 -10.61 2.13 -9.26
N ILE A 24 -11.06 3.09 -10.08
CA ILE A 24 -10.41 4.39 -10.22
C ILE A 24 -10.47 5.18 -8.90
N ALA A 25 -11.64 5.21 -8.24
CA ALA A 25 -11.81 5.87 -6.95
C ALA A 25 -10.93 5.23 -5.87
N GLN A 26 -10.86 3.90 -5.83
CA GLN A 26 -10.00 3.16 -4.91
C GLN A 26 -8.52 3.49 -5.12
N LEU A 27 -8.05 3.54 -6.37
CA LEU A 27 -6.68 3.94 -6.68
C LEU A 27 -6.38 5.39 -6.25
N ALA A 28 -7.30 6.32 -6.49
CA ALA A 28 -7.14 7.71 -6.07
C ALA A 28 -7.04 7.85 -4.55
N MET A 29 -7.90 7.14 -3.80
CA MET A 29 -7.89 7.13 -2.33
C MET A 29 -6.59 6.52 -1.78
N LEU A 30 -6.09 5.44 -2.39
CA LEU A 30 -4.82 4.83 -1.98
C LEU A 30 -3.65 5.79 -2.21
N VAL A 31 -3.57 6.45 -3.36
CA VAL A 31 -2.49 7.42 -3.64
C VAL A 31 -2.54 8.59 -2.65
N ASP A 32 -3.72 9.14 -2.38
CA ASP A 32 -3.88 10.23 -1.42
C ASP A 32 -3.48 9.80 0.01
N GLY A 33 -3.97 8.64 0.46
CA GLY A 33 -3.63 8.07 1.77
C GLY A 33 -2.14 7.80 1.95
N MET A 34 -1.52 7.11 0.98
CA MET A 34 -0.08 6.81 1.01
C MET A 34 0.75 8.08 0.99
N SER A 35 0.36 9.09 0.20
CA SER A 35 1.06 10.37 0.18
C SER A 35 1.01 11.06 1.54
N ARG A 36 -0.14 11.04 2.22
CA ARG A 36 -0.30 11.65 3.55
C ARG A 36 0.50 10.92 4.62
N GLU A 37 0.46 9.58 4.62
CA GLU A 37 1.21 8.76 5.56
C GLU A 37 2.72 8.92 5.37
N PHE A 38 3.19 8.92 4.13
CA PHE A 38 4.59 9.18 3.78
C PHE A 38 5.07 10.59 4.20
N LEU A 39 4.15 11.55 4.31
CA LEU A 39 4.44 12.92 4.74
C LEU A 39 4.27 13.18 6.24
N SER A 40 3.81 12.18 6.99
CA SER A 40 3.65 12.27 8.44
C SER A 40 4.99 12.62 9.11
N ASP A 41 4.93 13.36 10.22
CA ASP A 41 6.13 13.98 10.82
C ASP A 41 7.20 12.96 11.24
N THR A 42 6.82 11.69 11.43
CA THR A 42 7.76 10.58 11.68
C THR A 42 8.65 10.30 10.47
N ALA A 43 8.10 10.34 9.24
CA ALA A 43 8.85 10.09 8.02
C ALA A 43 9.89 11.19 7.73
N LYS A 44 9.59 12.45 8.07
CA LYS A 44 10.54 13.58 7.88
C LYS A 44 11.85 13.42 8.67
N LYS A 45 11.83 12.68 9.78
CA LYS A 45 12.99 12.46 10.66
C LYS A 45 13.91 11.34 10.17
N TYR A 46 13.37 10.38 9.41
CA TYR A 46 14.11 9.23 8.87
C TYR A 46 14.37 9.35 7.36
N LEU A 47 13.71 10.26 6.65
CA LEU A 47 13.98 10.56 5.24
C LEU A 47 15.12 11.59 5.11
N PRO A 48 16.09 11.38 4.20
CA PRO A 48 17.08 12.40 3.89
C PRO A 48 16.38 13.64 3.30
N ASN A 49 16.82 14.84 3.72
CA ASN A 49 16.19 16.14 3.41
C ASN A 49 15.90 16.41 1.92
N GLY A 50 16.51 15.65 0.99
CA GLY A 50 16.21 15.68 -0.43
C GLY A 50 14.85 15.06 -0.82
N LEU A 51 14.39 14.01 -0.14
CA LEU A 51 13.07 13.38 -0.38
C LEU A 51 11.93 14.14 0.33
N THR A 52 12.27 14.92 1.35
CA THR A 52 11.34 15.68 2.19
C THR A 52 10.98 17.05 1.59
N LYS A 53 11.55 17.42 0.43
CA LYS A 53 11.20 18.66 -0.28
C LYS A 53 9.75 18.61 -0.78
N LYS A 54 8.89 19.30 -0.05
CA LYS A 54 7.49 19.56 -0.39
C LYS A 54 7.41 20.76 -1.33
N ASP A 55 6.51 20.70 -2.32
CA ASP A 55 6.11 21.88 -3.09
C ASP A 55 5.21 22.81 -2.25
N LYS A 56 4.88 23.98 -2.80
CA LYS A 56 3.96 25.01 -2.26
C LYS A 56 2.58 24.46 -1.82
N ASN A 57 2.18 23.30 -2.35
CA ASN A 57 0.92 22.62 -1.99
C ASN A 57 1.10 21.49 -0.95
N GLY A 58 2.30 21.33 -0.38
CA GLY A 58 2.60 20.31 0.64
C GLY A 58 2.92 18.91 0.10
N LEU A 59 2.93 18.71 -1.22
CA LEU A 59 3.17 17.41 -1.86
C LEU A 59 4.67 17.14 -2.11
N PRO A 60 5.18 15.91 -1.86
CA PRO A 60 6.58 15.55 -2.01
C PRO A 60 6.89 15.25 -3.49
N ILE A 61 7.42 16.24 -4.21
CA ILE A 61 7.76 16.10 -5.64
C ILE A 61 8.71 14.91 -5.86
N HIS A 62 9.68 14.72 -4.96
CA HIS A 62 10.66 13.62 -5.05
C HIS A 62 10.08 12.27 -4.64
N GLY A 63 9.00 12.26 -3.85
CA GLY A 63 8.27 11.04 -3.48
C GLY A 63 7.53 10.44 -4.69
N TYR A 64 6.86 11.28 -5.48
CA TYR A 64 6.22 10.84 -6.73
C TYR A 64 7.24 10.37 -7.77
N TRP A 65 8.42 10.99 -7.83
CA TRP A 65 9.51 10.51 -8.70
C TRP A 65 10.07 9.15 -8.24
N LEU A 66 10.23 8.94 -6.93
CA LEU A 66 10.66 7.66 -6.38
C LEU A 66 9.65 6.56 -6.71
N THR A 67 8.35 6.79 -6.47
CA THR A 67 7.31 5.81 -6.78
C THR A 67 7.20 5.55 -8.27
N THR A 68 7.31 6.59 -9.11
CA THR A 68 7.32 6.45 -10.57
C THR A 68 8.51 5.61 -11.05
N LEU A 69 9.71 5.86 -10.50
CA LEU A 69 10.90 5.08 -10.84
C LEU A 69 10.75 3.62 -10.37
N LEU A 70 10.26 3.40 -9.15
CA LEU A 70 10.04 2.06 -8.61
C LEU A 70 9.00 1.29 -9.42
N CYS A 71 7.86 1.92 -9.74
CA CYS A 71 6.84 1.33 -10.61
C CYS A 71 7.39 1.05 -12.01
N SER A 72 8.13 1.99 -12.60
CA SER A 72 8.75 1.80 -13.92
C SER A 72 9.76 0.65 -13.89
N PHE A 73 10.51 0.47 -12.81
CA PHE A 73 11.44 -0.64 -12.64
C PHE A 73 10.72 -1.99 -12.52
N ILE A 74 9.64 -2.04 -11.73
CA ILE A 74 8.82 -3.25 -11.59
C ILE A 74 8.15 -3.61 -12.93
N MET A 75 7.64 -2.61 -13.66
CA MET A 75 7.07 -2.80 -14.99
C MET A 75 8.13 -3.26 -16.00
N PHE A 76 9.34 -2.69 -15.96
CA PHE A 76 10.44 -3.11 -16.82
C PHE A 76 10.88 -4.55 -16.53
N SER A 77 11.00 -4.92 -15.25
CA SER A 77 11.28 -6.30 -14.84
C SER A 77 10.18 -7.25 -15.32
N SER A 78 8.92 -6.83 -15.23
CA SER A 78 7.77 -7.61 -15.69
C SER A 78 7.66 -7.70 -17.23
N ALA A 79 8.15 -6.70 -17.96
CA ALA A 79 8.15 -6.68 -19.42
C ALA A 79 9.06 -7.74 -20.06
N THR A 80 9.98 -8.32 -19.28
CA THR A 80 10.82 -9.45 -19.74
C THR A 80 10.05 -10.77 -19.85
N LEU A 81 8.80 -10.84 -19.35
CA LEU A 81 7.95 -12.01 -19.46
C LEU A 81 6.94 -11.86 -20.61
N PRO A 82 6.92 -12.79 -21.60
CA PRO A 82 6.08 -12.67 -22.79
C PRO A 82 4.59 -12.98 -22.55
N ASN A 83 4.18 -13.34 -21.33
CA ASN A 83 2.82 -13.76 -21.02
C ASN A 83 2.21 -12.92 -19.88
N ILE A 84 1.05 -12.32 -20.15
CA ILE A 84 0.26 -11.52 -19.20
C ILE A 84 0.02 -12.30 -17.89
N ASN A 85 -0.23 -13.61 -17.96
CA ASN A 85 -0.44 -14.44 -16.77
C ASN A 85 0.82 -14.51 -15.90
N SER A 86 2.00 -14.56 -16.50
CA SER A 86 3.26 -14.61 -15.77
C SER A 86 3.58 -13.26 -15.12
N ILE A 87 3.24 -12.14 -15.77
CA ILE A 87 3.31 -10.79 -15.19
C ILE A 87 2.40 -10.71 -13.97
N PHE A 88 1.14 -11.11 -14.10
CA PHE A 88 0.20 -11.11 -12.98
C PHE A 88 0.67 -12.02 -11.83
N ASN A 89 1.18 -13.22 -12.12
CA ASN A 89 1.71 -14.11 -11.09
C ASN A 89 2.94 -13.52 -10.37
N GLN A 90 3.81 -12.82 -11.09
CA GLN A 90 4.94 -12.13 -10.46
C GLN A 90 4.48 -10.99 -9.55
N LEU A 91 3.51 -10.18 -9.99
CA LEU A 91 2.93 -9.12 -9.16
C LEU A 91 2.21 -9.70 -7.93
N LEU A 92 1.45 -10.79 -8.09
CA LEU A 92 0.76 -11.48 -7.00
C LEU A 92 1.73 -12.07 -5.99
N ASN A 93 2.80 -12.74 -6.45
CA ASN A 93 3.83 -13.26 -5.56
C ASN A 93 4.56 -12.14 -4.83
N LEU A 94 4.84 -11.02 -5.50
CA LEU A 94 5.49 -9.87 -4.87
C LEU A 94 4.62 -9.26 -3.77
N ASN A 95 3.34 -8.96 -4.07
CA ASN A 95 2.40 -8.49 -3.05
C ASN A 95 2.22 -9.51 -1.93
N GLY A 96 2.10 -10.80 -2.29
CA GLY A 96 1.99 -11.90 -1.35
C GLY A 96 3.21 -12.09 -0.43
N ILE A 97 4.37 -11.52 -0.76
CA ILE A 97 5.55 -11.51 0.10
C ILE A 97 5.66 -10.19 0.88
N ILE A 98 5.41 -9.05 0.24
CA ILE A 98 5.57 -7.71 0.83
C ILE A 98 4.56 -7.47 1.97
N ASP A 99 3.29 -7.83 1.76
CA ASP A 99 2.22 -7.60 2.74
C ASP A 99 2.46 -8.35 4.07
N PRO A 100 2.75 -9.68 4.08
CA PRO A 100 3.04 -10.38 5.32
C PRO A 100 4.38 -9.96 5.93
N PHE A 101 5.37 -9.58 5.12
CA PHE A 101 6.64 -9.07 5.62
C PHE A 101 6.45 -7.78 6.44
N THR A 102 5.71 -6.82 5.89
CA THR A 102 5.39 -5.55 6.56
C THR A 102 4.64 -5.79 7.87
N THR A 103 3.65 -6.68 7.84
CA THR A 103 2.87 -7.06 9.03
C THR A 103 3.76 -7.70 10.11
N SER A 104 4.64 -8.62 9.71
CA SER A 104 5.57 -9.30 10.62
C SER A 104 6.55 -8.31 11.27
N PHE A 105 7.01 -7.32 10.51
CA PHE A 105 7.89 -6.28 11.03
C PHE A 105 7.20 -5.39 12.07
N ILE A 106 5.92 -5.05 11.86
CA ILE A 106 5.11 -4.32 12.84
C ILE A 106 4.96 -5.13 14.14
N PHE A 107 4.69 -6.43 14.03
CA PHE A 107 4.62 -7.32 15.20
C PHE A 107 5.95 -7.39 15.95
N TRP A 108 7.06 -7.51 15.23
CA TRP A 108 8.39 -7.51 15.84
C TRP A 108 8.70 -6.19 16.56
N ALA A 109 8.40 -5.05 15.93
CA ALA A 109 8.55 -3.73 16.54
C ALA A 109 7.68 -3.59 17.79
N PHE A 110 6.44 -4.09 17.75
CA PHE A 110 5.54 -4.12 18.89
C PHE A 110 6.09 -4.94 20.07
N ILE A 111 6.66 -6.13 19.80
CA ILE A 111 7.30 -6.96 20.83
C ILE A 111 8.49 -6.20 21.43
N LYS A 112 9.34 -5.57 20.60
CA LYS A 112 10.51 -4.81 21.09
C LYS A 112 10.15 -3.59 21.94
N ILE A 113 9.11 -2.85 21.56
CA ILE A 113 8.62 -1.71 22.35
C ILE A 113 8.09 -2.18 23.72
N ARG A 114 7.47 -3.35 23.79
CA ARG A 114 7.01 -3.95 25.06
C ARG A 114 8.16 -4.49 25.93
N GLU A 115 9.25 -4.94 25.32
CA GLU A 115 10.44 -5.39 26.04
C GLU A 115 11.15 -4.19 26.75
N ASP A 116 11.12 -3.00 26.13
CA ASP A 116 11.73 -1.75 26.62
C ASP A 116 10.71 -0.78 27.27
N GLU A 117 9.80 -1.27 28.12
CA GLU A 117 8.76 -0.47 28.82
C GLU A 117 9.32 0.70 29.67
N LYS A 118 10.59 0.65 30.08
CA LYS A 118 11.23 1.71 30.87
C LYS A 118 11.53 2.98 30.09
N LYS A 119 11.60 2.91 28.76
CA LYS A 119 11.96 4.04 27.88
C LYS A 119 10.76 4.60 27.12
N TYR A 120 9.72 3.80 26.90
CA TYR A 120 8.52 4.19 26.14
C TYR A 120 7.26 3.90 26.97
N HIS A 121 6.60 4.96 27.45
CA HIS A 121 5.31 4.83 28.12
C HIS A 121 4.20 4.65 27.08
N ALA A 122 3.58 3.47 27.04
CA ALA A 122 2.39 3.23 26.25
C ALA A 122 1.18 3.89 26.92
N GLU A 123 0.61 4.91 26.26
CA GLU A 123 -0.61 5.60 26.73
C GLU A 123 -1.84 4.68 26.74
N TYR A 124 -1.82 3.62 25.92
CA TYR A 124 -2.85 2.59 25.86
C TYR A 124 -2.24 1.18 25.86
N VAL A 125 -2.58 0.38 26.88
CA VAL A 125 -2.16 -1.01 27.03
C VAL A 125 -3.35 -1.93 26.78
N TYR A 126 -3.41 -2.52 25.59
CA TYR A 126 -4.50 -3.44 25.19
C TYR A 126 -4.51 -4.75 25.98
N ILE A 127 -3.33 -5.25 26.40
CA ILE A 127 -3.19 -6.50 27.17
C ILE A 127 -2.35 -6.22 28.43
N LYS A 128 -3.02 -6.20 29.59
CA LYS A 128 -2.41 -6.08 30.93
C LYS A 128 -1.57 -7.29 31.36
N ASN A 129 -1.73 -8.44 30.69
CA ASN A 129 -1.00 -9.65 31.04
C ASN A 129 0.42 -9.62 30.44
N ARG A 130 1.43 -9.74 31.32
CA ARG A 130 2.87 -9.56 31.05
C ARG A 130 3.62 -10.87 30.81
N ARG A 131 2.91 -11.97 30.57
CA ARG A 131 3.54 -13.24 30.19
C ARG A 131 3.52 -13.36 28.67
N MET A 132 4.71 -13.35 28.09
CA MET A 132 4.92 -13.68 26.69
C MET A 132 4.38 -15.10 26.42
N LEU A 133 3.71 -15.27 25.27
CA LEU A 133 3.55 -16.59 24.66
C LEU A 133 4.92 -17.10 24.23
#